data_AF-A0A9E3SNY8-F1
#
_entry.id   AF-A0A9E3SNY8-F1
#
_cell.length_a   1.000
_cell.length_b   1.000
_cell.length_c   1.000
_cell.angle_alpha   90.00
_cell.angle_beta   90.00
_cell.angle_gamma   90.00
#
_symmetry.space_group_name_H-M   'P 1'
#
loop_
_entity.id
_entity.type
_entity.pdbx_description
1 polymer ?
#
loop_
_entity_poly.entity_id
_entity_poly.type
_entity_poly.pdbx_seq_one_letter_code
_entity_poly.pdbx_strand_id
1 'polypeptide(L)'
;NPRNVVLAGQGVSQFIKNGRYKYIPYHKLFDRILEREVPGFGEFEIYPNRDSLKYRKIYKLDGIQSMYRGTMRRPGFAKAWNVFVQLGCTDDSYTLEGSETMTYKDFINTFLRYDLKKSVEDKLVDYLGLEPEGEVIQKLRWLGIFDDTVIGLPHATPAQILQKILMEKWALNPLDKDMIVMQHEFEYELNDKKYQITSSMAFIGKDTVDTAMAFTVGTPLAIAVKLLLSGKIKDKGVLIHTQPEFYNPILKELKEYGLNFVEKEVEL
;
A
#
# COMPACT_ATOMS: atom_id res chain seq x y z
N ASN A 1 0.30 5.09 -10.57
CA ASN A 1 -0.96 5.85 -10.37
C ASN A 1 -1.17 6.13 -8.88
N PRO A 2 -0.90 7.36 -8.40
CA PRO A 2 -1.07 7.76 -7.00
C PRO A 2 -2.52 7.65 -6.48
N ARG A 3 -3.52 7.68 -7.37
CA ARG A 3 -4.93 7.49 -7.00
C ARG A 3 -5.17 6.21 -6.20
N ASN A 4 -4.50 5.12 -6.57
CA ASN A 4 -4.63 3.86 -5.87
C ASN A 4 -4.10 3.92 -4.43
N VAL A 5 -3.15 4.82 -4.14
CA VAL A 5 -2.66 5.08 -2.79
C VAL A 5 -3.63 5.96 -2.03
N VAL A 6 -4.16 7.02 -2.67
CA VAL A 6 -5.18 7.91 -2.08
C VAL A 6 -6.41 7.14 -1.62
N LEU A 7 -6.91 6.24 -2.47
CA LEU A 7 -8.08 5.41 -2.17
C LEU A 7 -7.73 4.11 -1.43
N ALA A 8 -6.46 3.89 -1.08
CA ALA A 8 -6.05 2.66 -0.43
C ALA A 8 -6.72 2.51 0.93
N GLY A 9 -7.21 1.31 1.20
CA GLY A 9 -7.80 0.97 2.49
C GLY A 9 -9.24 1.44 2.70
N GLN A 10 -9.81 2.24 1.78
CA GLN A 10 -11.23 2.61 1.86
C GLN A 10 -12.11 1.36 2.00
N GLY A 11 -13.09 1.45 2.91
CA GLY A 11 -13.94 0.33 3.32
C GLY A 11 -13.47 -0.34 4.61
N VAL A 12 -13.87 -1.59 4.81
CA VAL A 12 -13.51 -2.37 6.00
C VAL A 12 -12.47 -3.41 5.62
N SER A 13 -11.35 -3.41 6.34
CA SER A 13 -10.37 -4.50 6.24
C SER A 13 -10.79 -5.65 7.14
N GLN A 14 -10.73 -6.89 6.62
CA GLN A 14 -11.19 -8.08 7.32
C GLN A 14 -10.15 -9.20 7.22
N PHE A 15 -9.92 -9.90 8.33
CA PHE A 15 -8.98 -11.02 8.41
C PHE A 15 -9.37 -11.99 9.54
N ILE A 16 -8.61 -13.08 9.71
CA ILE A 16 -8.77 -14.01 10.84
C ILE A 16 -7.47 -14.11 11.63
N LYS A 17 -7.60 -14.17 12.96
CA LYS A 17 -6.49 -14.44 13.87
C LYS A 17 -6.98 -15.37 14.96
N ASN A 18 -6.29 -16.50 15.14
CA ASN A 18 -6.59 -17.53 16.13
C ASN A 18 -8.07 -17.93 16.15
N GLY A 19 -8.62 -18.26 14.97
CA GLY A 19 -10.01 -18.71 14.82
C GLY A 19 -11.05 -17.59 14.87
N ARG A 20 -10.67 -16.33 15.15
CA ARG A 20 -11.60 -15.21 15.32
C ARG A 20 -11.52 -14.20 14.19
N TYR A 21 -12.66 -13.85 13.62
CA TYR A 21 -12.77 -12.78 12.64
C TYR A 21 -12.43 -11.42 13.25
N LYS A 22 -11.67 -10.63 12.50
CA LYS A 22 -11.26 -9.28 12.87
C LYS A 22 -11.64 -8.33 11.76
N TYR A 23 -12.15 -7.17 12.17
CA TYR A 23 -12.53 -6.08 11.29
C TYR A 23 -11.81 -4.82 11.76
N ILE A 24 -11.27 -4.07 10.81
CA ILE A 24 -10.64 -2.78 11.07
C ILE A 24 -11.36 -1.75 10.20
N PRO A 25 -12.09 -0.80 10.81
CA PRO A 25 -12.73 0.28 10.06
C PRO A 25 -11.65 1.21 9.50
N TYR A 26 -11.95 1.87 8.38
CA TYR A 26 -10.97 2.69 7.65
C TYR A 26 -10.24 3.72 8.51
N HIS A 27 -10.97 4.44 9.38
CA HIS A 27 -10.41 5.45 10.28
C HIS A 27 -9.48 4.90 11.38
N LYS A 28 -9.33 3.58 11.51
CA LYS A 28 -8.37 2.91 12.40
C LYS A 28 -7.32 2.10 11.65
N LEU A 29 -7.32 2.13 10.31
CA LEU A 29 -6.51 1.25 9.50
C LEU A 29 -5.02 1.49 9.67
N PHE A 30 -4.61 2.76 9.66
CA PHE A 30 -3.22 3.18 9.73
C PHE A 30 -2.68 3.27 11.17
N ASP A 31 -3.54 3.14 12.18
CA ASP A 31 -3.13 3.02 13.59
C ASP A 31 -2.81 1.56 13.97
N ARG A 32 -3.27 0.59 13.18
CA ARG A 32 -3.17 -0.84 13.47
C ARG A 32 -2.27 -1.52 12.45
N ILE A 33 -0.98 -1.22 12.55
CA ILE A 33 0.05 -1.78 11.68
C ILE A 33 0.73 -2.99 12.33
N LEU A 34 1.35 -3.81 11.50
CA LEU A 34 2.39 -4.76 11.90
C LEU A 34 3.74 -4.23 11.44
N GLU A 35 4.81 -4.56 12.15
CA GLU A 35 6.17 -4.25 11.72
C GLU A 35 6.87 -5.54 11.30
N ARG A 36 7.64 -5.46 10.21
CA ARG A 36 8.45 -6.56 9.68
C ARG A 36 9.75 -6.05 9.10
N GLU A 37 10.79 -6.84 9.31
CA GLU A 37 12.07 -6.65 8.63
C GLU A 37 12.12 -7.53 7.37
N VAL A 38 12.61 -6.93 6.28
CA VAL A 38 12.92 -7.67 5.05
C VAL A 38 14.43 -7.76 4.92
N PRO A 39 15.03 -8.96 4.87
CA PRO A 39 16.47 -9.15 4.87
C PRO A 39 17.19 -8.32 3.79
N GLY A 40 18.13 -7.47 4.21
CA GLY A 40 18.88 -6.59 3.30
C GLY A 40 18.15 -5.29 2.90
N PHE A 41 16.89 -5.12 3.27
CA PHE A 41 16.07 -3.97 2.91
C PHE A 41 15.53 -3.20 4.12
N GLY A 42 15.69 -3.73 5.33
CA GLY A 42 15.34 -3.07 6.59
C GLY A 42 13.86 -3.20 6.95
N GLU A 43 13.39 -2.28 7.79
CA GLU A 43 12.05 -2.33 8.38
C GLU A 43 10.96 -1.78 7.45
N PHE A 44 9.76 -2.35 7.64
CA PHE A 44 8.52 -1.98 7.00
C PHE A 44 7.37 -2.03 8.01
N GLU A 45 6.43 -1.13 7.83
CA GLU A 45 5.12 -1.14 8.48
C GLU A 45 4.07 -1.68 7.51
N ILE A 46 3.11 -2.44 8.02
CA ILE A 46 2.14 -3.19 7.25
C ILE A 46 0.74 -2.92 7.76
N TYR A 47 -0.04 -2.16 7.01
CA TYR A 47 -1.47 -2.02 7.27
C TYR A 47 -2.27 -3.09 6.51
N PRO A 48 -3.42 -3.57 7.04
CA PRO A 48 -4.19 -4.62 6.41
C PRO A 48 -4.83 -4.17 5.10
N ASN A 49 -4.88 -5.05 4.11
CA ASN A 49 -5.36 -4.72 2.77
C ASN A 49 -6.71 -5.41 2.48
N ARG A 50 -7.80 -4.64 2.62
CA ARG A 50 -9.17 -5.06 2.28
C ARG A 50 -9.51 -6.39 2.98
N ASP A 51 -10.21 -7.27 2.27
CA ASP A 51 -10.62 -8.58 2.76
C ASP A 51 -9.55 -9.65 2.45
N SER A 52 -8.95 -10.19 3.51
CA SER A 52 -8.02 -11.32 3.45
C SER A 52 -8.74 -12.65 3.22
N LEU A 53 -9.99 -12.78 3.65
CA LEU A 53 -10.73 -14.04 3.66
C LEU A 53 -11.11 -14.54 2.27
N LYS A 54 -11.21 -13.63 1.29
CA LYS A 54 -11.43 -13.99 -0.13
C LYS A 54 -10.39 -14.99 -0.64
N TYR A 55 -9.19 -15.02 -0.05
CA TYR A 55 -8.08 -15.85 -0.48
C TYR A 55 -8.09 -17.25 0.14
N ARG A 56 -8.90 -17.52 1.17
CA ARG A 56 -8.98 -18.87 1.77
C ARG A 56 -9.37 -19.92 0.74
N LYS A 57 -10.47 -19.67 0.01
CA LYS A 57 -10.95 -20.58 -1.03
C LYS A 57 -9.97 -20.66 -2.20
N ILE A 58 -9.40 -19.52 -2.60
CA ILE A 58 -8.44 -19.44 -3.73
C ILE A 58 -7.20 -20.30 -3.46
N TYR A 59 -6.70 -20.28 -2.22
CA TYR A 59 -5.51 -21.04 -1.80
C TYR A 59 -5.83 -22.37 -1.10
N LYS A 60 -7.11 -22.79 -1.06
CA LYS A 60 -7.56 -24.02 -0.39
C LYS A 60 -7.14 -24.09 1.09
N LEU A 61 -7.17 -22.95 1.77
CA LEU A 61 -6.83 -22.77 3.19
C LEU A 61 -8.11 -22.72 4.05
N ASP A 62 -9.07 -23.58 3.76
CA ASP A 62 -10.28 -23.72 4.56
C ASP A 62 -9.90 -24.22 5.97
N GLY A 63 -10.42 -23.55 7.01
CA GLY A 63 -10.09 -23.88 8.41
C GLY A 63 -8.81 -23.23 8.97
N ILE A 64 -8.08 -22.42 8.18
CA ILE A 64 -6.88 -21.73 8.68
C ILE A 64 -7.21 -20.83 9.88
N GLN A 65 -6.41 -20.95 10.94
CA GLN A 65 -6.62 -20.21 12.19
C GLN A 65 -6.26 -18.73 12.06
N SER A 66 -5.25 -18.40 11.26
CA SER A 66 -4.74 -17.05 11.08
C SER A 66 -4.42 -16.81 9.61
N MET A 67 -4.92 -15.72 9.04
CA MET A 67 -4.60 -15.29 7.68
C MET A 67 -4.70 -13.78 7.62
N TYR A 68 -3.63 -13.13 7.19
CA TYR A 68 -3.52 -11.69 7.08
C TYR A 68 -2.85 -11.33 5.77
N ARG A 69 -3.42 -10.38 5.03
CA ARG A 69 -2.79 -9.78 3.86
C ARG A 69 -2.73 -8.27 4.07
N GLY A 70 -1.57 -7.70 3.87
CA GLY A 70 -1.33 -6.28 4.09
C GLY A 70 -0.55 -5.63 2.96
N THR A 71 -0.32 -4.33 3.12
CA THR A 71 0.49 -3.52 2.22
C THR A 71 1.64 -2.93 3.00
N MET A 72 2.86 -3.13 2.50
CA MET A 72 4.11 -2.66 3.12
C MET A 72 4.40 -1.21 2.77
N ARG A 73 4.88 -0.45 3.75
CA ARG A 73 5.38 0.93 3.62
C ARG A 73 6.61 1.12 4.51
N ARG A 74 7.39 2.16 4.21
CA ARG A 74 8.53 2.54 5.07
C ARG A 74 8.02 3.09 6.41
N PRO A 75 8.75 2.87 7.52
CA PRO A 75 8.36 3.36 8.83
C PRO A 75 7.97 4.83 8.83
N GLY A 76 6.88 5.13 9.53
CA GLY A 76 6.35 6.48 9.69
C GLY A 76 5.49 6.97 8.54
N PHE A 77 5.21 6.15 7.51
CA PHE A 77 4.21 6.49 6.50
C PHE A 77 2.79 6.42 7.09
N ALA A 78 2.44 5.38 7.85
CA ALA A 78 1.10 5.11 8.32
C ALA A 78 0.63 6.21 9.27
N LYS A 79 1.47 6.59 10.24
CA LYS A 79 1.20 7.70 11.15
C LYS A 79 0.97 9.03 10.42
N ALA A 80 1.82 9.35 9.44
CA ALA A 80 1.69 10.58 8.66
C ALA A 80 0.46 10.55 7.74
N TRP A 81 0.22 9.43 7.08
CA TRP A 81 -0.92 9.23 6.19
C TRP A 81 -2.25 9.24 6.93
N ASN A 82 -2.28 8.76 8.17
CA ASN A 82 -3.49 8.75 8.99
C ASN A 82 -4.06 10.17 9.18
N VAL A 83 -3.24 11.23 9.12
CA VAL A 83 -3.71 12.62 9.14
C VAL A 83 -4.75 12.88 8.04
N PHE A 84 -4.45 12.48 6.79
CA PHE A 84 -5.37 12.67 5.67
C PHE A 84 -6.64 11.82 5.82
N VAL A 85 -6.53 10.65 6.42
CA VAL A 85 -7.68 9.78 6.70
C VAL A 85 -8.58 10.39 7.77
N GLN A 86 -8.01 10.91 8.86
CA GLN A 86 -8.78 11.53 9.95
C GLN A 86 -9.44 12.85 9.50
N LEU A 87 -8.81 13.61 8.60
CA LEU A 87 -9.41 14.81 8.01
C LEU A 87 -10.48 14.50 6.96
N GLY A 88 -10.49 13.29 6.39
CA GLY A 88 -11.36 12.94 5.25
C GLY A 88 -10.83 13.40 3.90
N CYS A 89 -9.56 13.81 3.80
CA CYS A 89 -8.92 14.22 2.55
C CYS A 89 -8.80 13.08 1.52
N THR A 90 -8.99 11.83 1.95
CA THR A 90 -8.99 10.65 1.08
C THR A 90 -10.39 10.31 0.53
N ASP A 91 -11.43 11.08 0.87
CA ASP A 91 -12.79 10.83 0.39
C ASP A 91 -12.96 11.25 -1.08
N ASP A 92 -13.71 10.45 -1.82
CA ASP A 92 -13.93 10.61 -3.25
C ASP A 92 -15.42 10.62 -3.62
N SER A 93 -16.30 10.70 -2.63
CA SER A 93 -17.75 10.59 -2.79
C SER A 93 -18.46 11.94 -3.01
N TYR A 94 -17.78 13.06 -2.79
CA TYR A 94 -18.32 14.41 -2.95
C TYR A 94 -17.24 15.38 -3.45
N THR A 95 -17.69 16.51 -3.99
CA THR A 95 -16.85 17.58 -4.52
C THR A 95 -16.82 18.77 -3.57
N LEU A 96 -15.72 19.51 -3.55
CA LEU A 96 -15.60 20.77 -2.81
C LEU A 96 -15.99 21.95 -3.69
N GLU A 97 -16.83 22.83 -3.16
CA GLU A 97 -17.19 24.09 -3.80
C GLU A 97 -16.00 25.05 -3.80
N GLY A 98 -15.76 25.73 -4.93
CA GLY A 98 -14.65 26.68 -5.07
C GLY A 98 -13.25 26.05 -5.15
N SER A 99 -13.15 24.73 -5.37
CA SER A 99 -11.86 24.02 -5.42
C SER A 99 -10.89 24.54 -6.50
N GLU A 100 -11.38 25.29 -7.50
CA GLU A 100 -10.54 25.90 -8.54
C GLU A 100 -9.66 27.03 -7.98
N THR A 101 -10.17 27.81 -7.02
CA THR A 101 -9.50 29.01 -6.51
C THR A 101 -8.91 28.83 -5.12
N MET A 102 -9.29 27.77 -4.41
CA MET A 102 -8.71 27.41 -3.12
C MET A 102 -7.21 27.14 -3.21
N THR A 103 -6.47 27.52 -2.17
CA THR A 103 -5.08 27.08 -1.99
C THR A 103 -4.99 25.71 -1.31
N TYR A 104 -3.82 25.09 -1.32
CA TYR A 104 -3.58 23.86 -0.54
C TYR A 104 -3.84 24.08 0.96
N LYS A 105 -3.40 25.21 1.48
CA LYS A 105 -3.70 25.63 2.86
C LYS A 105 -5.20 25.76 3.12
N ASP A 106 -5.96 26.39 2.21
CA ASP A 106 -7.41 26.52 2.34
C ASP A 106 -8.09 25.16 2.36
N PHE A 107 -7.64 24.23 1.50
CA PHE A 107 -8.16 22.86 1.46
C PHE A 107 -8.02 22.14 2.79
N ILE A 108 -6.87 22.22 3.45
CA ILE A 108 -6.70 21.63 4.78
C ILE A 108 -7.59 22.35 5.81
N ASN A 109 -7.64 23.69 5.75
CA ASN A 109 -8.42 24.50 6.68
C ASN A 109 -9.94 24.23 6.60
N THR A 110 -10.46 23.81 5.44
CA THR A 110 -11.88 23.43 5.24
C THR A 110 -12.33 22.30 6.16
N PHE A 111 -11.43 21.40 6.56
CA PHE A 111 -11.74 20.27 7.46
C PHE A 111 -11.54 20.61 8.94
N LEU A 112 -11.02 21.79 9.24
CA LEU A 112 -10.68 22.22 10.60
C LEU A 112 -11.72 23.20 11.12
N ARG A 113 -11.75 23.36 12.46
CA ARG A 113 -12.64 24.33 13.09
C ARG A 113 -12.25 25.76 12.69
N TYR A 114 -13.26 26.59 12.48
CA TYR A 114 -13.05 28.01 12.21
C TYR A 114 -12.41 28.70 13.42
N ASP A 115 -11.25 29.30 13.21
CA ASP A 115 -10.51 30.09 14.19
C ASP A 115 -9.62 31.07 13.41
N LEU A 116 -9.72 32.37 13.71
CA LEU A 116 -8.94 33.43 13.04
C LEU A 116 -7.61 33.72 13.73
N LYS A 117 -7.40 33.23 14.96
CA LYS A 117 -6.21 33.51 15.76
C LYS A 117 -5.10 32.49 15.53
N LYS A 118 -5.47 31.24 15.22
CA LYS A 118 -4.54 30.14 15.00
C LYS A 118 -4.20 29.97 13.54
N SER A 119 -2.94 29.63 13.25
CA SER A 119 -2.56 29.17 11.92
C SER A 119 -3.27 27.84 11.57
N VAL A 120 -3.37 27.50 10.29
CA VAL A 120 -3.94 26.22 9.85
C VAL A 120 -3.16 25.04 10.44
N GLU A 121 -1.85 25.19 10.55
CA GLU A 121 -0.97 24.20 11.13
C GLU A 121 -1.23 24.00 12.63
N ASP A 122 -1.33 25.09 13.42
CA ASP A 122 -1.64 25.00 14.85
C ASP A 122 -3.01 24.35 15.09
N LYS A 123 -3.99 24.70 14.26
CA LYS A 123 -5.32 24.06 14.31
C LYS A 123 -5.23 22.55 14.06
N LEU A 124 -4.43 22.13 13.08
CA LEU A 124 -4.26 20.72 12.75
C LEU A 124 -3.60 19.96 13.91
N VAL A 125 -2.54 20.54 14.46
CA VAL A 125 -1.82 20.00 15.63
C VAL A 125 -2.76 19.79 16.79
N ASP A 126 -3.56 20.80 17.15
CA ASP A 126 -4.54 20.70 18.24
C ASP A 126 -5.66 19.70 17.92
N TYR A 127 -6.15 19.70 16.67
CA TYR A 127 -7.28 18.87 16.25
C TYR A 127 -6.97 17.37 16.34
N LEU A 128 -5.74 16.98 15.98
CA LEU A 128 -5.29 15.59 15.95
C LEU A 128 -4.38 15.20 17.13
N GLY A 129 -4.07 16.15 18.03
CA GLY A 129 -3.16 15.92 19.16
C GLY A 129 -1.75 15.57 18.71
N LEU A 130 -1.25 16.23 17.67
CA LEU A 130 0.09 16.00 17.13
C LEU A 130 1.14 16.76 17.96
N GLU A 131 2.39 16.34 17.84
CA GLU A 131 3.52 17.11 18.38
C GLU A 131 3.89 18.21 17.37
N PRO A 132 3.88 19.51 17.74
CA PRO A 132 4.09 20.62 16.82
C PRO A 132 5.38 20.52 15.98
N GLU A 133 6.46 20.04 16.59
CA GLU A 133 7.76 19.86 15.92
C GLU A 133 8.08 18.39 15.64
N GLY A 134 7.09 17.51 15.78
CA GLY A 134 7.24 16.09 15.54
C GLY A 134 7.39 15.75 14.06
N GLU A 135 7.89 14.55 13.79
CA GLU A 135 8.17 14.04 12.44
C GLU A 135 6.97 14.12 11.49
N VAL A 136 5.75 13.91 12.00
CA VAL A 136 4.52 14.00 11.19
C VAL A 136 4.33 15.40 10.63
N ILE A 137 4.42 16.45 11.47
CA ILE A 137 4.25 17.82 11.02
C ILE A 137 5.35 18.21 10.02
N GLN A 138 6.60 17.80 10.28
CA GLN A 138 7.71 18.03 9.35
C GLN A 138 7.45 17.41 7.96
N LYS A 139 6.92 16.19 7.90
CA LYS A 139 6.51 15.52 6.64
C LYS A 139 5.39 16.28 5.93
N LEU A 140 4.40 16.81 6.66
CA LEU A 140 3.30 17.58 6.09
C LEU A 140 3.76 18.94 5.57
N ARG A 141 4.64 19.64 6.31
CA ARG A 141 5.29 20.88 5.86
C ARG A 141 6.08 20.65 4.57
N TRP A 142 6.90 19.58 4.51
CA TRP A 142 7.64 19.21 3.29
C TRP A 142 6.72 18.94 2.09
N LEU A 143 5.58 18.28 2.34
CA LEU A 143 4.59 18.02 1.31
C LEU A 143 3.93 19.31 0.78
N GLY A 144 4.01 20.42 1.53
CA GLY A 144 3.51 21.73 1.10
C GLY A 144 2.00 21.89 1.27
N ILE A 145 1.36 21.12 2.16
CA ILE A 145 -0.10 21.20 2.35
C ILE A 145 -0.56 22.53 2.97
N PHE A 146 0.37 23.31 3.51
CA PHE A 146 0.13 24.63 4.10
C PHE A 146 0.53 25.79 3.16
N ASP A 147 0.91 25.47 1.92
CA ASP A 147 1.33 26.48 0.95
C ASP A 147 0.12 27.23 0.36
N ASP A 148 0.35 28.46 -0.06
CA ASP A 148 -0.61 29.31 -0.78
C ASP A 148 -0.74 28.95 -2.28
N THR A 149 -0.30 27.76 -2.68
CA THR A 149 -0.43 27.25 -4.05
C THR A 149 -1.90 26.98 -4.37
N VAL A 150 -2.38 27.58 -5.46
CA VAL A 150 -3.76 27.41 -5.95
C VAL A 150 -3.97 26.01 -6.53
N ILE A 151 -5.10 25.38 -6.17
CA ILE A 151 -5.46 24.03 -6.60
C ILE A 151 -5.82 23.99 -8.09
N GLY A 152 -6.57 24.95 -8.63
CA GLY A 152 -6.84 25.04 -10.07
C GLY A 152 -7.65 23.87 -10.65
N LEU A 153 -8.37 23.11 -9.81
CA LEU A 153 -9.23 22.00 -10.24
C LEU A 153 -10.69 22.35 -9.95
N PRO A 154 -11.56 22.53 -10.96
CA PRO A 154 -12.98 22.80 -10.73
C PRO A 154 -13.72 21.53 -10.26
N HIS A 155 -14.63 21.70 -9.28
CA HIS A 155 -15.46 20.63 -8.71
C HIS A 155 -14.69 19.36 -8.33
N ALA A 156 -13.53 19.52 -7.70
CA ALA A 156 -12.68 18.39 -7.35
C ALA A 156 -13.12 17.73 -6.03
N THR A 157 -12.99 16.40 -5.95
CA THR A 157 -13.13 15.68 -4.69
C THR A 157 -11.91 15.90 -3.79
N PRO A 158 -12.03 15.74 -2.46
CA PRO A 158 -10.88 15.80 -1.57
C PRO A 158 -9.73 14.87 -2.02
N ALA A 159 -10.07 13.65 -2.42
CA ALA A 159 -9.10 12.68 -2.94
C ALA A 159 -8.41 13.14 -4.23
N GLN A 160 -9.10 13.86 -5.13
CA GLN A 160 -8.48 14.41 -6.34
C GLN A 160 -7.49 15.54 -6.01
N ILE A 161 -7.84 16.40 -5.06
CA ILE A 161 -6.96 17.48 -4.60
C ILE A 161 -5.72 16.90 -3.93
N LEU A 162 -5.89 15.94 -3.00
CA LEU A 162 -4.76 15.25 -2.38
C LEU A 162 -3.90 14.53 -3.41
N GLN A 163 -4.50 13.88 -4.41
CA GLN A 163 -3.75 13.27 -5.51
C GLN A 163 -2.87 14.28 -6.25
N LYS A 164 -3.40 15.48 -6.55
CA LYS A 164 -2.64 16.55 -7.23
C LYS A 164 -1.42 16.96 -6.40
N ILE A 165 -1.60 17.25 -5.11
CA ILE A 165 -0.52 17.61 -4.18
C ILE A 165 0.58 16.53 -4.20
N LEU A 166 0.19 15.27 -4.09
CA LEU A 166 1.14 14.14 -4.09
C LEU A 166 1.88 14.00 -5.42
N MET A 167 1.19 14.19 -6.55
CA MET A 167 1.82 14.07 -7.88
C MET A 167 2.91 15.11 -8.11
N GLU A 168 2.79 16.30 -7.51
CA GLU A 168 3.80 17.35 -7.61
C GLU A 168 5.05 17.07 -6.79
N LYS A 169 4.90 16.38 -5.64
CA LYS A 169 5.99 16.17 -4.67
C LYS A 169 6.61 14.77 -4.72
N TRP A 170 5.85 13.74 -5.13
CA TRP A 170 6.27 12.32 -5.07
C TRP A 170 6.67 11.74 -6.43
N ALA A 171 6.94 12.59 -7.42
CA ALA A 171 7.51 12.13 -8.68
C ALA A 171 8.94 11.61 -8.46
N LEU A 172 9.30 10.53 -9.16
CA LEU A 172 10.68 10.07 -9.21
C LEU A 172 11.53 11.11 -9.96
N ASN A 173 12.64 11.53 -9.37
CA ASN A 173 13.65 12.32 -10.06
C ASN A 173 14.43 11.43 -11.04
N PRO A 174 15.15 12.00 -12.03
CA PRO A 174 15.82 11.22 -13.08
C PRO A 174 16.79 10.12 -12.59
N LEU A 175 17.36 10.29 -11.39
CA LEU A 175 18.29 9.33 -10.79
C LEU A 175 17.64 8.41 -9.73
N ASP A 176 16.37 8.63 -9.42
CA ASP A 176 15.65 7.81 -8.45
C ASP A 176 15.30 6.45 -9.04
N LYS A 177 15.16 5.47 -8.16
CA LYS A 177 14.74 4.10 -8.49
C LYS A 177 13.61 3.72 -7.56
N ASP A 178 12.63 2.98 -8.08
CA ASP A 178 11.63 2.35 -7.25
C ASP A 178 12.07 0.95 -6.79
N MET A 179 11.29 0.40 -5.87
CA MET A 179 11.54 -0.92 -5.30
C MET A 179 10.20 -1.61 -5.03
N ILE A 180 10.13 -2.88 -5.39
CA ILE A 180 9.03 -3.77 -4.99
C ILE A 180 9.56 -4.72 -3.94
N VAL A 181 8.79 -4.87 -2.87
CA VAL A 181 9.07 -5.81 -1.78
C VAL A 181 7.82 -6.64 -1.53
N MET A 182 8.02 -7.95 -1.37
CA MET A 182 6.98 -8.90 -1.04
C MET A 182 7.52 -9.90 -0.02
N GLN A 183 6.73 -10.23 0.99
CA GLN A 183 7.08 -11.24 1.98
C GLN A 183 5.85 -12.11 2.26
N HIS A 184 6.08 -13.41 2.32
CA HIS A 184 5.12 -14.39 2.79
C HIS A 184 5.66 -15.02 4.06
N GLU A 185 4.81 -15.16 5.08
CA GLU A 185 5.12 -15.83 6.34
C GLU A 185 4.09 -16.95 6.53
N PHE A 186 4.58 -18.16 6.75
CA PHE A 186 3.76 -19.33 7.05
C PHE A 186 4.24 -19.97 8.35
N GLU A 187 3.35 -20.06 9.33
CA GLU A 187 3.53 -20.90 10.52
C GLU A 187 2.78 -22.21 10.28
N TYR A 188 3.45 -23.34 10.50
CA TYR A 188 2.87 -24.65 10.27
C TYR A 188 3.38 -25.68 11.29
N GLU A 189 2.68 -26.81 11.39
CA GLU A 189 3.04 -27.93 12.25
C GLU A 189 3.35 -29.16 11.39
N LEU A 190 4.46 -29.83 11.70
CA LEU A 190 4.89 -31.03 11.01
C LEU A 190 5.52 -31.98 12.04
N ASN A 191 4.99 -33.19 12.17
CA ASN A 191 5.45 -34.19 13.14
C ASN A 191 5.50 -33.64 14.58
N ASP A 192 4.41 -33.01 15.03
CA ASP A 192 4.25 -32.38 16.36
C ASP A 192 5.25 -31.24 16.69
N LYS A 193 5.99 -30.77 15.68
CA LYS A 193 6.90 -29.63 15.77
C LYS A 193 6.35 -28.45 15.00
N LYS A 194 6.57 -27.24 15.54
CA LYS A 194 6.15 -26.00 14.90
C LYS A 194 7.30 -25.40 14.11
N TYR A 195 6.98 -24.89 12.95
CA TYR A 195 7.92 -24.26 12.04
C TYR A 195 7.37 -22.94 11.56
N GLN A 196 8.28 -22.03 11.21
CA GLN A 196 7.97 -20.84 10.47
C GLN A 196 8.87 -20.76 9.24
N ILE A 197 8.27 -20.60 8.07
CA ILE A 197 8.97 -20.29 6.83
C ILE A 197 8.60 -18.88 6.36
N THR A 198 9.63 -18.11 6.01
CA THR A 198 9.50 -16.78 5.43
C THR A 198 10.06 -16.78 4.03
N SER A 199 9.28 -16.33 3.04
CA SER A 199 9.67 -16.21 1.63
C SER A 199 9.66 -14.73 1.24
N SER A 200 10.84 -14.14 1.02
CA SER A 200 11.01 -12.70 0.79
C SER A 200 11.54 -12.43 -0.61
N MET A 201 10.96 -11.45 -1.32
CA MET A 201 11.46 -10.93 -2.59
C MET A 201 11.57 -9.43 -2.50
N ALA A 202 12.67 -8.90 -3.01
CA ALA A 202 12.83 -7.48 -3.25
C ALA A 202 13.49 -7.27 -4.61
N PHE A 203 13.00 -6.29 -5.36
CA PHE A 203 13.48 -5.98 -6.69
C PHE A 203 13.57 -4.47 -6.85
N ILE A 204 14.75 -3.97 -7.24
CA ILE A 204 15.00 -2.55 -7.47
C ILE A 204 14.95 -2.27 -8.97
N GLY A 205 14.26 -1.21 -9.36
CA GLY A 205 14.16 -0.78 -10.74
C GLY A 205 15.53 -0.36 -11.30
N LYS A 206 15.65 -0.31 -12.62
CA LYS A 206 16.90 0.16 -13.24
C LYS A 206 16.97 1.68 -13.20
N ASP A 207 15.87 2.34 -13.53
CA ASP A 207 15.71 3.78 -13.63
C ASP A 207 14.22 4.17 -13.57
N THR A 208 13.90 5.41 -13.93
CA THR A 208 12.55 5.99 -13.90
C THR A 208 11.60 5.45 -14.99
N VAL A 209 12.12 4.76 -16.00
CA VAL A 209 11.35 4.11 -17.08
C VAL A 209 11.21 2.63 -16.80
N ASP A 210 12.35 1.93 -16.63
CA ASP A 210 12.44 0.51 -16.33
C ASP A 210 12.32 0.27 -14.81
N THR A 211 11.17 0.67 -14.27
CA THR A 211 10.82 0.55 -12.85
C THR A 211 10.61 -0.91 -12.41
N ALA A 212 10.89 -1.21 -11.15
CA ALA A 212 10.56 -2.48 -10.51
C ALA A 212 9.07 -2.79 -10.63
N MET A 213 8.20 -1.79 -10.45
CA MET A 213 6.75 -1.95 -10.64
C MET A 213 6.40 -2.37 -12.07
N ALA A 214 6.90 -1.66 -13.08
CA ALA A 214 6.62 -2.01 -14.48
C ALA A 214 7.15 -3.41 -14.82
N PHE A 215 8.36 -3.73 -14.36
CA PHE A 215 9.00 -5.01 -14.59
C PHE A 215 8.24 -6.17 -13.92
N THR A 216 7.96 -6.06 -12.62
CA THR A 216 7.31 -7.13 -11.83
C THR A 216 5.83 -7.33 -12.19
N VAL A 217 5.20 -6.40 -12.92
CA VAL A 217 3.85 -6.55 -13.46
C VAL A 217 3.87 -7.02 -14.91
N GLY A 218 4.66 -6.37 -15.76
CA GLY A 218 4.69 -6.63 -17.20
C GLY A 218 5.38 -7.93 -17.58
N THR A 219 6.49 -8.27 -16.92
CA THR A 219 7.28 -9.47 -17.25
C THR A 219 6.51 -10.76 -16.97
N PRO A 220 5.84 -10.96 -15.81
CA PRO A 220 5.02 -12.16 -15.62
C PRO A 220 3.90 -12.31 -16.65
N LEU A 221 3.28 -11.18 -17.05
CA LEU A 221 2.26 -11.17 -18.11
C LEU A 221 2.85 -11.60 -19.46
N ALA A 222 4.00 -11.05 -19.85
CA ALA A 222 4.67 -11.40 -21.10
C ALA A 222 5.05 -12.89 -21.15
N ILE A 223 5.58 -13.42 -20.04
CA ILE A 223 5.90 -14.85 -19.93
C ILE A 223 4.64 -15.71 -20.05
N ALA A 224 3.55 -15.34 -19.36
CA ALA A 224 2.28 -16.06 -19.46
C ALA A 224 1.72 -16.06 -20.89
N VAL A 225 1.76 -14.92 -21.59
CA VAL A 225 1.35 -14.81 -23.01
C VAL A 225 2.22 -15.70 -23.89
N LYS A 226 3.54 -15.72 -23.67
CA LYS A 226 4.46 -16.61 -24.41
C LYS A 226 4.14 -18.09 -24.19
N LEU A 227 3.85 -18.50 -22.94
CA LEU A 227 3.47 -19.87 -22.60
C LEU A 227 2.12 -20.27 -23.24
N LEU A 228 1.17 -19.33 -23.32
CA LEU A 228 -0.11 -19.53 -23.98
C LEU A 228 0.06 -19.71 -25.50
N LEU A 229 0.78 -18.80 -26.16
CA LEU A 229 1.01 -18.85 -27.61
C LEU A 229 1.84 -20.06 -28.05
N SER A 230 2.72 -20.55 -27.19
CA SER A 230 3.50 -21.78 -27.45
C SER A 230 2.75 -23.08 -27.13
N GLY A 231 1.47 -23.01 -26.75
CA GLY A 231 0.64 -24.17 -26.45
C GLY A 231 1.02 -24.93 -25.18
N LYS A 232 1.82 -24.31 -24.30
CA LYS A 232 2.20 -24.89 -23.00
C LYS A 232 1.09 -24.76 -21.96
N ILE A 233 0.26 -23.72 -22.06
CA ILE A 233 -0.98 -23.56 -21.29
C ILE A 233 -2.14 -23.97 -22.19
N LYS A 234 -2.93 -24.96 -21.76
CA LYS A 234 -4.02 -25.54 -22.57
C LYS A 234 -5.41 -25.23 -22.04
N ASP A 235 -5.52 -24.79 -20.79
CA ASP A 235 -6.80 -24.49 -20.16
C ASP A 235 -7.52 -23.34 -20.87
N LYS A 236 -8.85 -23.42 -20.92
CA LYS A 236 -9.72 -22.44 -21.57
C LYS A 236 -10.69 -21.83 -20.57
N GLY A 237 -11.13 -20.60 -20.84
CA GLY A 237 -12.09 -19.87 -20.02
C GLY A 237 -11.44 -18.73 -19.23
N VAL A 238 -12.19 -18.17 -18.28
CA VAL A 238 -11.70 -17.12 -17.38
C VAL A 238 -11.12 -17.79 -16.14
N LEU A 239 -9.80 -17.76 -16.00
CA LEU A 239 -9.08 -18.57 -15.03
C LEU A 239 -8.24 -17.70 -14.09
N ILE A 240 -8.19 -18.11 -12.82
CA ILE A 240 -7.21 -17.63 -11.85
C ILE A 240 -6.21 -18.77 -11.68
N HIS A 241 -5.02 -18.61 -12.27
CA HIS A 241 -4.07 -19.71 -12.40
C HIS A 241 -3.25 -19.93 -11.12
N THR A 242 -3.87 -20.60 -10.13
CA THR A 242 -3.21 -21.04 -8.89
C THR A 242 -2.57 -22.41 -8.99
N GLN A 243 -2.56 -23.04 -10.17
CA GLN A 243 -2.03 -24.38 -10.35
C GLN A 243 -0.52 -24.38 -10.66
N PRO A 244 0.26 -25.36 -10.14
CA PRO A 244 1.71 -25.42 -10.30
C PRO A 244 2.19 -25.42 -11.76
N GLU A 245 1.47 -26.08 -12.66
CA GLU A 245 1.76 -26.14 -14.08
C GLU A 245 1.77 -24.76 -14.76
N PHE A 246 1.08 -23.78 -14.19
CA PHE A 246 1.08 -22.40 -14.68
C PHE A 246 2.16 -21.56 -14.00
N TYR A 247 2.22 -21.54 -12.66
CA TYR A 247 3.13 -20.63 -11.96
C TYR A 247 4.59 -21.11 -11.97
N ASN A 248 4.87 -22.42 -11.99
CA ASN A 248 6.25 -22.92 -11.95
C ASN A 248 7.07 -22.50 -13.17
N PRO A 249 6.58 -22.63 -14.42
CA PRO A 249 7.31 -22.12 -15.59
C PRO A 249 7.55 -20.62 -15.54
N ILE A 250 6.56 -19.85 -15.05
CA ILE A 250 6.66 -18.39 -14.92
C ILE A 250 7.72 -18.02 -13.88
N LEU A 251 7.67 -18.59 -12.68
CA LEU A 251 8.63 -18.34 -11.61
C LEU A 251 10.06 -18.77 -12.02
N LYS A 252 10.19 -19.90 -12.72
CA LYS A 252 11.48 -20.37 -13.23
C LYS A 252 12.11 -19.35 -14.18
N GLU A 253 11.33 -18.81 -15.12
CA GLU A 253 11.82 -17.83 -16.08
C GLU A 253 12.07 -16.45 -15.42
N LEU A 254 11.20 -16.01 -14.50
CA LEU A 254 11.40 -14.79 -13.72
C LEU A 254 12.73 -14.80 -12.94
N LYS A 255 13.16 -15.96 -12.46
CA LYS A 255 14.45 -16.12 -11.79
C LYS A 255 15.64 -15.80 -12.70
N GLU A 256 15.54 -16.06 -14.01
CA GLU A 256 16.58 -15.70 -14.98
C GLU A 256 16.74 -14.18 -15.13
N TYR A 257 15.69 -13.43 -14.79
CA TYR A 257 15.70 -11.97 -14.73
C TYR A 257 16.05 -11.40 -13.35
N GLY A 258 16.46 -12.25 -12.39
CA GLY A 258 16.81 -11.84 -11.03
C GLY A 258 15.60 -11.57 -10.12
N LEU A 259 14.38 -11.95 -10.54
CA LEU A 259 13.21 -11.90 -9.68
C LEU A 259 13.03 -13.27 -9.01
N ASN A 260 13.52 -13.39 -7.78
CA ASN A 260 13.43 -14.60 -7.00
C ASN A 260 13.06 -14.31 -5.54
N PHE A 261 12.41 -15.29 -4.91
CA PHE A 261 12.20 -15.29 -3.48
C PHE A 261 13.38 -15.97 -2.78
N VAL A 262 13.69 -15.49 -1.58
CA VAL A 262 14.66 -16.08 -0.65
C VAL A 262 13.88 -16.62 0.53
N GLU A 263 14.02 -17.92 0.77
CA GLU A 263 13.31 -18.63 1.82
C GLU A 263 14.21 -18.88 3.02
N LYS A 264 13.65 -18.67 4.21
CA LYS A 264 14.28 -18.98 5.50
C LYS A 264 13.27 -19.71 6.37
N GLU A 265 13.67 -20.87 6.86
CA GLU A 265 12.88 -21.70 7.75
C GLU A 265 13.53 -21.82 9.13
N VAL A 266 12.71 -21.79 10.17
CA VAL A 266 13.11 -21.96 11.58
C VAL A 266 12.10 -22.86 12.30
N GLU A 267 12.58 -23.66 13.25
CA GLU A 267 11.73 -24.37 14.24
C GLU A 267 11.35 -23.38 15.35
N LEU A 268 10.07 -23.34 15.76
CA LEU A 268 9.48 -22.42 16.75
C LEU A 268 9.45 -23.00 18.15
#